data_AF-A0A1V8SZB7-F1
#
_entry.id   AF-A0A1V8SZB7-F1
#
_cell.length_a   1.000
_cell.length_b   1.000
_cell.length_c   1.000
_cell.angle_alpha   90.00
_cell.angle_beta   90.00
_cell.angle_gamma   90.00
#
_symmetry.space_group_name_H-M   'P 1'
#
loop_
_entity.id
_entity.type
_entity.pdbx_description
1 polymer ?
#
loop_
_entity_poly.entity_id
_entity_poly.type
_entity_poly.pdbx_seq_one_letter_code
_entity_poly.pdbx_strand_id
1 'polypeptide(L)'
;MRIGMSLDGGRRPSTEYLLRATLDSREDDTADAGMKSKASDRDGHELNAVATEMIADGPSSSSAGFADFTEMPDEPVYRVYKRRFFGLIQLILLNIVVSWDWLTFSPVSDSASQYFGVSESAINWFSTGFLFAFVIISPLVIYTLNQGGPKTSIIVASVLVLIGNWIRYAGTRASGGVFGVVMAGQMIIGLAQPFVLSAPTRYSNLWFSDSGRVSATAVASLANPLGGALAQLITPFWATDVSGIPSMVL
;
A
#
# COMPACT_ATOMS: atom_id res chain seq x y z
N MET A 1 -54.25 0.76 -13.23
CA MET A 1 -53.76 -0.61 -13.49
C MET A 1 -52.42 -0.76 -12.78
N ARG A 2 -52.40 -1.41 -11.61
CA ARG A 2 -51.20 -1.70 -10.82
C ARG A 2 -50.64 -3.04 -11.29
N ILE A 3 -49.34 -3.12 -11.58
CA ILE A 3 -48.62 -4.39 -11.75
C ILE A 3 -47.45 -4.35 -10.77
N GLY A 4 -47.53 -5.21 -9.75
CA GLY A 4 -46.51 -5.37 -8.73
C GLY A 4 -45.38 -6.28 -9.19
N MET A 5 -44.15 -5.88 -8.90
CA MET A 5 -42.96 -6.71 -9.02
C MET A 5 -42.66 -7.29 -7.62
N SER A 6 -42.79 -8.62 -7.53
CA SER A 6 -42.53 -9.42 -6.33
C SER A 6 -41.03 -9.49 -6.05
N LEU A 7 -40.66 -9.31 -4.78
CA LEU A 7 -39.32 -9.48 -4.23
C LEU A 7 -39.06 -10.99 -4.08
N ASP A 8 -38.13 -11.55 -4.86
CA ASP A 8 -37.64 -12.92 -4.62
C ASP A 8 -36.36 -12.87 -3.78
N GLY A 9 -36.41 -13.56 -2.64
CA GLY A 9 -35.40 -13.56 -1.60
C GLY A 9 -34.25 -14.50 -1.94
N GLY A 10 -33.06 -13.93 -2.12
CA GLY A 10 -31.80 -14.69 -2.22
C GLY A 10 -31.53 -15.51 -0.95
N ARG A 11 -31.93 -16.79 -1.00
CA ARG A 11 -31.72 -17.79 0.05
C ARG A 11 -30.21 -18.07 0.16
N ARG A 12 -29.59 -17.65 1.27
CA ARG A 12 -28.21 -18.01 1.61
C ARG A 12 -28.10 -19.53 1.77
N PRO A 13 -27.03 -20.18 1.28
CA PRO A 13 -26.85 -21.61 1.47
C PRO A 13 -26.72 -21.93 2.97
N SER A 14 -27.46 -22.94 3.42
CA SER A 14 -27.55 -23.39 4.81
C SER A 14 -26.17 -23.81 5.34
N THR A 15 -25.82 -23.38 6.55
CA THR A 15 -24.55 -23.67 7.24
C THR A 15 -24.19 -25.16 7.28
N GLU A 16 -25.17 -26.05 7.24
CA GLU A 16 -24.95 -27.50 7.18
C GLU A 16 -24.27 -27.97 5.90
N TYR A 17 -24.49 -27.31 4.75
CA TYR A 17 -23.84 -27.68 3.49
C TYR A 17 -22.34 -27.36 3.51
N LEU A 18 -21.95 -26.22 4.08
CA LEU A 18 -20.55 -25.84 4.21
C LEU A 18 -19.81 -26.76 5.19
N LEU A 19 -20.48 -27.18 6.26
CA LEU A 19 -19.89 -28.07 7.25
C LEU A 19 -19.69 -29.48 6.70
N ARG A 20 -20.60 -29.98 5.86
CA ARG A 20 -20.43 -31.26 5.16
C ARG A 20 -19.30 -31.23 4.13
N ALA A 21 -19.20 -30.17 3.32
CA ALA A 21 -18.12 -30.03 2.35
C ALA A 21 -16.73 -29.96 3.01
N THR A 22 -16.65 -29.33 4.20
CA THR A 22 -15.36 -29.21 4.92
C THR A 22 -14.94 -30.51 5.62
N LEU A 23 -15.90 -31.37 6.00
CA LEU A 23 -15.60 -32.67 6.59
C LEU A 23 -15.16 -33.68 5.52
N ASP A 24 -15.82 -33.66 4.36
CA ASP A 24 -15.49 -34.53 3.21
C ASP A 24 -14.04 -34.29 2.72
N SER A 25 -13.64 -33.02 2.57
CA SER A 25 -12.25 -32.67 2.21
C SER A 25 -11.20 -33.07 3.26
N ARG A 26 -11.60 -33.31 4.51
CA ARG A 26 -10.68 -33.67 5.60
C ARG A 26 -10.46 -35.17 5.72
N GLU A 27 -11.39 -35.99 5.24
CA GLU A 27 -11.22 -37.46 5.20
C GLU A 27 -10.31 -37.87 4.03
N ASP A 28 -10.38 -37.20 2.88
CA ASP A 28 -9.50 -37.48 1.73
C ASP A 28 -8.03 -37.15 2.01
N ASP A 29 -7.75 -36.04 2.71
CA ASP A 29 -6.38 -35.64 3.07
C ASP A 29 -5.72 -36.62 4.06
N THR A 30 -6.51 -37.27 4.92
CA THR A 30 -5.97 -38.25 5.88
C THR A 30 -5.73 -39.62 5.25
N ALA A 31 -6.47 -39.98 4.19
CA ALA A 31 -6.23 -41.20 3.41
C ALA A 31 -4.96 -41.12 2.54
N ASP A 32 -4.67 -39.97 1.92
CA ASP A 32 -3.48 -39.79 1.07
C ASP A 32 -2.17 -39.74 1.88
N ALA A 33 -2.21 -39.18 3.09
CA ALA A 33 -1.06 -39.14 4.00
C ALA A 33 -0.66 -40.53 4.53
N GLY A 34 -1.64 -41.43 4.73
CA GLY A 34 -1.39 -42.81 5.14
C GLY A 34 -0.78 -43.68 4.04
N MET A 35 -1.09 -43.40 2.77
CA MET A 35 -0.59 -44.15 1.61
C MET A 35 0.86 -43.78 1.27
N LYS A 36 1.24 -42.49 1.38
CA LYS A 36 2.61 -42.01 1.11
C LYS A 36 3.66 -42.49 2.12
N SER A 37 3.24 -42.74 3.37
CA SER A 37 4.14 -43.24 4.42
C SER A 37 4.55 -44.71 4.22
N LYS A 38 3.69 -45.53 3.59
CA LYS A 38 3.98 -46.96 3.33
C LYS A 38 4.80 -47.24 2.07
N ALA A 39 4.85 -46.30 1.11
CA ALA A 39 5.59 -46.48 -0.15
C ALA A 39 7.07 -46.08 -0.05
N SER A 40 7.43 -45.18 0.87
CA SER A 40 8.81 -44.65 0.97
C SER A 40 9.84 -45.63 1.55
N ASP A 41 9.42 -46.73 2.17
CA ASP A 41 10.31 -47.62 2.94
C ASP A 41 10.65 -48.94 2.21
N ARG A 42 10.11 -49.16 1.00
CA ARG A 42 10.33 -50.41 0.24
C ARG A 42 11.24 -50.30 -0.98
N ASP A 43 11.35 -49.13 -1.61
CA ASP A 43 12.01 -49.01 -2.94
C ASP A 43 13.51 -48.63 -2.89
N GLY A 44 14.05 -48.31 -1.71
CA GLY A 44 15.44 -47.85 -1.57
C GLY A 44 16.51 -48.95 -1.66
N HIS A 45 16.14 -50.22 -1.54
CA HIS A 45 17.10 -51.33 -1.39
C HIS A 45 17.28 -52.24 -2.62
N GLU A 46 16.40 -52.17 -3.63
CA GLU A 46 16.50 -53.02 -4.84
C GLU A 46 17.14 -52.33 -6.06
N LEU A 47 17.21 -50.99 -6.09
CA LEU A 47 17.70 -50.24 -7.24
C LEU A 47 19.24 -50.28 -7.43
N ASN A 48 19.99 -50.72 -6.41
CA ASN A 48 21.46 -50.80 -6.48
C ASN A 48 22.00 -52.18 -6.91
N ALA A 49 21.14 -53.21 -7.05
CA ALA A 49 21.57 -54.57 -7.38
C ALA A 49 21.45 -54.92 -8.87
N VAL A 50 20.69 -54.16 -9.67
CA VAL A 50 20.39 -54.50 -11.07
C VAL A 50 21.26 -53.73 -12.08
N ALA A 51 21.93 -52.65 -11.65
CA ALA A 51 22.68 -51.76 -12.55
C ALA A 51 24.07 -52.27 -12.99
N THR A 52 24.53 -53.44 -12.52
CA THR A 52 25.91 -53.89 -12.73
C THR A 52 26.06 -54.99 -13.80
N GLU A 53 24.99 -55.53 -14.40
CA GLU A 53 25.11 -56.75 -15.21
C GLU A 53 24.64 -56.68 -16.68
N MET A 54 24.58 -55.51 -17.31
CA MET A 54 24.28 -55.44 -18.75
C MET A 54 25.12 -54.41 -19.51
N ILE A 55 26.43 -54.70 -19.64
CA ILE A 55 27.28 -54.20 -20.73
C ILE A 55 27.64 -55.42 -21.59
N ALA A 56 26.88 -55.70 -22.65
CA ALA A 56 27.32 -56.41 -23.85
C ALA A 56 26.24 -56.40 -24.95
N ASP A 57 26.67 -56.09 -26.17
CA ASP A 57 26.05 -56.30 -27.48
C ASP A 57 24.85 -55.45 -27.94
N GLY A 58 25.06 -54.74 -29.07
CA GLY A 58 24.01 -54.23 -29.97
C GLY A 58 23.47 -55.32 -30.92
N PRO A 59 22.61 -55.03 -31.95
CA PRO A 59 22.52 -53.77 -32.68
C PRO A 59 21.10 -53.24 -33.02
N SER A 60 21.05 -51.97 -33.41
CA SER A 60 20.09 -51.27 -34.31
C SER A 60 18.62 -51.70 -34.36
N SER A 61 17.72 -50.85 -33.83
CA SER A 61 16.43 -50.56 -34.50
C SER A 61 15.77 -49.28 -33.96
N SER A 62 15.28 -48.47 -34.91
CA SER A 62 14.22 -47.46 -34.79
C SER A 62 14.35 -46.37 -33.70
N SER A 63 14.88 -45.22 -34.13
CA SER A 63 14.67 -43.92 -33.51
C SER A 63 13.18 -43.52 -33.59
N ALA A 64 12.39 -43.93 -32.61
CA ALA A 64 11.11 -43.29 -32.29
C ALA A 64 11.39 -42.26 -31.19
N GLY A 65 11.35 -40.99 -31.57
CA GLY A 65 11.64 -39.87 -30.67
C GLY A 65 10.72 -39.88 -29.46
N PHE A 66 11.29 -40.11 -28.28
CA PHE A 66 10.68 -39.68 -27.03
C PHE A 66 10.64 -38.15 -27.06
N ALA A 67 9.45 -37.59 -27.26
CA ALA A 67 9.21 -36.18 -27.03
C ALA A 67 9.48 -35.89 -25.55
N ASP A 68 10.54 -35.13 -25.32
CA ASP A 68 10.93 -34.58 -24.03
C ASP A 68 9.84 -33.62 -23.53
N PHE A 69 8.91 -34.14 -22.72
CA PHE A 69 7.94 -33.34 -21.98
C PHE A 69 8.56 -32.89 -20.66
N THR A 70 9.61 -32.09 -20.73
CA THR A 70 10.08 -31.28 -19.59
C THR A 70 10.13 -29.79 -19.95
N GLU A 71 9.15 -29.28 -20.69
CA GLU A 71 8.82 -27.85 -20.62
C GLU A 71 8.10 -27.58 -19.30
N MET A 72 8.86 -27.32 -18.24
CA MET A 72 8.34 -26.53 -17.13
C MET A 72 7.84 -25.21 -17.75
N PRO A 73 6.61 -24.75 -17.48
CA PRO A 73 6.15 -23.48 -17.99
C PRO A 73 7.18 -22.43 -17.57
N ASP A 74 7.80 -21.76 -18.55
CA ASP A 74 8.78 -20.69 -18.32
C ASP A 74 8.29 -19.85 -17.14
N GLU A 75 9.02 -19.89 -16.01
CA GLU A 75 8.69 -19.01 -14.90
C GLU A 75 8.60 -17.60 -15.49
N PRO A 76 7.48 -16.88 -15.30
CA PRO A 76 7.28 -15.61 -15.98
C PRO A 76 8.44 -14.68 -15.64
N VAL A 77 9.34 -14.50 -16.61
CA VAL A 77 10.53 -13.65 -16.44
C VAL A 77 10.03 -12.23 -16.27
N TYR A 78 9.88 -11.80 -15.03
CA TYR A 78 9.46 -10.46 -14.67
C TYR A 78 10.54 -9.48 -15.12
N ARG A 79 10.38 -8.92 -16.32
CA ARG A 79 11.22 -7.83 -16.80
C ARG A 79 10.98 -6.60 -15.94
N VAL A 80 11.90 -6.39 -15.00
CA VAL A 80 11.90 -5.25 -14.10
C VAL A 80 12.24 -3.98 -14.88
N TYR A 81 11.22 -3.19 -15.24
CA TYR A 81 11.43 -1.87 -15.80
C TYR A 81 11.89 -0.89 -14.70
N LYS A 82 13.01 -0.19 -14.92
CA LYS A 82 13.54 0.88 -14.03
C LYS A 82 12.49 1.95 -13.68
N ARG A 83 11.46 2.09 -14.50
CA ARG A 83 10.32 3.00 -14.31
C ARG A 83 9.54 2.75 -13.01
N ARG A 84 9.59 1.54 -12.43
CA ARG A 84 8.92 1.22 -11.15
C ARG A 84 9.49 2.00 -9.97
N PHE A 85 10.77 2.34 -9.99
CA PHE A 85 11.41 3.08 -8.90
C PHE A 85 11.03 4.55 -8.90
N PHE A 86 10.72 5.12 -10.07
CA PHE A 86 10.30 6.52 -10.16
C PHE A 86 8.99 6.76 -9.38
N GLY A 87 7.97 5.92 -9.58
CA GLY A 87 6.72 6.04 -8.82
C GLY A 87 6.90 5.73 -7.33
N LEU A 88 7.81 4.82 -6.96
CA LEU A 88 8.13 4.55 -5.56
C LEU A 88 8.79 5.76 -4.88
N ILE A 89 9.76 6.39 -5.54
CA ILE A 89 10.41 7.62 -5.06
C ILE A 89 9.37 8.73 -4.92
N GLN A 90 8.49 8.90 -5.91
CA GLN A 90 7.42 9.89 -5.83
C GLN A 90 6.47 9.63 -4.65
N LEU A 91 6.14 8.36 -4.38
CA LEU A 91 5.34 7.98 -3.21
C LEU A 91 6.03 8.28 -1.88
N ILE A 92 7.34 8.02 -1.80
CA ILE A 92 8.16 8.33 -0.63
C ILE A 92 8.17 9.84 -0.39
N LEU A 93 8.46 10.63 -1.44
CA LEU A 93 8.47 12.09 -1.35
C LEU A 93 7.11 12.64 -0.93
N LEU A 94 6.03 12.14 -1.52
CA LEU A 94 4.67 12.56 -1.17
C LEU A 94 4.31 12.21 0.29
N ASN A 95 4.73 11.04 0.78
CA ASN A 95 4.57 10.66 2.19
C ASN A 95 5.35 11.59 3.13
N ILE A 96 6.58 11.96 2.77
CA ILE A 96 7.41 12.89 3.54
C ILE A 96 6.71 14.26 3.61
N VAL A 97 6.30 14.81 2.47
CA VAL A 97 5.65 16.13 2.39
C VAL A 97 4.36 16.17 3.20
N VAL A 98 3.46 15.19 3.04
CA VAL A 98 2.20 15.17 3.80
C VAL A 98 2.44 15.04 5.30
N SER A 99 3.41 14.22 5.69
CA SER A 99 3.78 14.07 7.11
C SER A 99 4.38 15.36 7.67
N TRP A 100 5.15 16.08 6.85
CA TRP A 100 5.70 17.38 7.22
C TRP A 100 4.61 18.43 7.37
N ASP A 101 3.70 18.52 6.40
CA ASP A 101 2.58 19.47 6.39
C ASP A 101 1.68 19.30 7.60
N TRP A 102 1.49 18.05 8.03
CA TRP A 102 0.74 17.74 9.24
C TRP A 102 1.37 18.35 10.50
N LEU A 103 2.70 18.35 10.60
CA LEU A 103 3.43 18.78 11.80
C LEU A 103 4.08 20.16 11.69
N THR A 104 3.91 20.89 10.59
CA THR A 104 4.61 22.17 10.32
C THR A 104 4.41 23.22 11.41
N PHE A 105 3.23 23.27 12.04
CA PHE A 105 2.97 24.26 13.10
C PHE A 105 3.21 23.74 14.51
N SER A 106 3.43 22.42 14.66
CA SER A 106 3.55 21.77 15.96
C SER A 106 4.80 22.18 16.76
N PRO A 107 6.02 22.25 16.18
CA PRO A 107 7.22 22.59 16.96
C PRO A 107 7.40 24.11 17.15
N VAL A 108 6.54 24.92 16.56
CA VAL A 108 6.62 26.39 16.55
C VAL A 108 5.28 27.01 16.94
N SER A 109 4.50 26.31 17.77
CA SER A 109 3.16 26.72 18.20
C SER A 109 3.16 28.14 18.79
N ASP A 110 4.18 28.46 19.58
CA ASP A 110 4.29 29.70 20.33
C ASP A 110 4.51 30.87 19.36
N SER A 111 5.49 30.75 18.47
CA SER A 111 5.76 31.73 17.41
C SER A 111 4.57 31.88 16.46
N ALA A 112 3.91 30.76 16.10
CA ALA A 112 2.72 30.77 15.24
C ALA A 112 1.53 31.45 15.91
N SER A 113 1.33 31.23 17.21
CA SER A 113 0.28 31.88 18.00
C SER A 113 0.45 33.40 18.00
N GLN A 114 1.69 33.88 18.13
CA GLN A 114 2.04 35.30 18.07
C GLN A 114 1.85 35.88 16.66
N TYR A 115 2.22 35.15 15.61
CA TYR A 115 2.04 35.59 14.22
C TYR A 115 0.56 35.75 13.85
N PHE A 116 -0.27 34.75 14.15
CA PHE A 116 -1.69 34.76 13.81
C PHE A 116 -2.55 35.54 14.83
N GLY A 117 -1.98 35.96 15.97
CA GLY A 117 -2.71 36.63 17.04
C GLY A 117 -3.78 35.74 17.70
N VAL A 118 -3.56 34.43 17.74
CA VAL A 118 -4.47 33.43 18.32
C VAL A 118 -3.80 32.66 19.45
N SER A 119 -4.56 31.88 20.23
CA SER A 119 -3.96 31.03 21.26
C SER A 119 -3.17 29.86 20.65
N GLU A 120 -2.16 29.35 21.35
CA GLU A 120 -1.45 28.12 20.97
C GLU A 120 -2.41 26.93 20.80
N SER A 121 -3.47 26.87 21.61
CA SER A 121 -4.53 25.87 21.45
C SER A 121 -5.22 25.96 20.09
N ALA A 122 -5.44 27.17 19.56
CA ALA A 122 -5.96 27.36 18.20
C ALA A 122 -4.96 26.86 17.15
N ILE A 123 -3.65 27.06 17.35
CA ILE A 123 -2.63 26.50 16.44
C ILE A 123 -2.66 24.97 16.45
N ASN A 124 -2.84 24.33 17.60
CA ASN A 124 -2.99 22.87 17.71
C ASN A 124 -4.22 22.34 16.96
N TRP A 125 -5.25 23.17 16.74
CA TRP A 125 -6.39 22.79 15.91
C TRP A 125 -6.02 22.56 14.44
N PHE A 126 -4.88 23.05 13.94
CA PHE A 126 -4.42 22.70 12.58
C PHE A 126 -4.20 21.20 12.45
N SER A 127 -3.46 20.60 13.39
CA SER A 127 -3.21 19.16 13.42
C SER A 127 -4.49 18.37 13.66
N THR A 128 -5.37 18.85 14.53
CA THR A 128 -6.66 18.21 14.82
C THR A 128 -7.62 18.27 13.62
N GLY A 129 -7.73 19.42 12.96
CA GLY A 129 -8.57 19.61 11.77
C GLY A 129 -8.12 18.74 10.59
N PHE A 130 -6.80 18.61 10.42
CA PHE A 130 -6.20 17.66 9.49
C PHE A 130 -6.65 16.22 9.76
N LEU A 131 -6.60 15.77 11.01
CA LEU A 131 -7.04 14.42 11.41
C LEU A 131 -8.55 14.20 11.19
N PHE A 132 -9.39 15.22 11.43
CA PHE A 132 -10.81 15.14 11.11
C PHE A 132 -11.05 14.95 9.61
N ALA A 133 -10.37 15.73 8.77
CA ALA A 133 -10.46 15.59 7.32
C ALA A 133 -10.00 14.19 6.85
N PHE A 134 -8.91 13.67 7.42
CA PHE A 134 -8.44 12.31 7.21
C PHE A 134 -9.54 11.26 7.49
N VAL A 135 -10.22 11.36 8.64
CA VAL A 135 -11.28 10.40 9.02
C VAL A 135 -12.46 10.48 8.05
N ILE A 136 -12.89 11.69 7.69
CA ILE A 136 -14.05 11.92 6.82
C ILE A 136 -13.83 11.30 5.43
N ILE A 137 -12.63 11.45 4.85
CA ILE A 137 -12.35 10.99 3.50
C ILE A 137 -11.95 9.50 3.43
N SER A 138 -11.54 8.90 4.56
CA SER A 138 -11.02 7.53 4.60
C SER A 138 -11.93 6.48 3.94
N PRO A 139 -13.27 6.47 4.14
CA PRO A 139 -14.15 5.54 3.44
C PRO A 139 -14.16 5.74 1.92
N LEU A 140 -14.13 7.00 1.46
CA LEU A 140 -14.10 7.33 0.04
C LEU A 140 -12.81 6.85 -0.63
N VAL A 141 -11.69 6.95 0.09
CA VAL A 141 -10.38 6.50 -0.37
C VAL A 141 -10.38 4.99 -0.62
N ILE A 142 -10.97 4.19 0.29
CA ILE A 142 -11.08 2.74 0.11
C ILE A 142 -11.85 2.41 -1.17
N TYR A 143 -12.99 3.07 -1.39
CA TYR A 143 -13.78 2.89 -2.62
C TYR A 143 -12.99 3.28 -3.88
N THR A 144 -12.33 4.44 -3.83
CA THR A 144 -11.59 5.00 -4.97
C THR A 144 -10.37 4.15 -5.32
N LEU A 145 -9.64 3.63 -4.33
CA LEU A 145 -8.48 2.75 -4.58
C LEU A 145 -8.88 1.40 -5.15
N ASN A 146 -10.06 0.88 -4.78
CA ASN A 146 -10.54 -0.39 -5.30
C ASN A 146 -10.89 -0.30 -6.79
N GLN A 147 -11.36 0.85 -7.28
CA GLN A 147 -11.81 1.03 -8.66
C GLN A 147 -10.79 1.75 -9.56
N GLY A 148 -10.02 2.71 -9.03
CA GLY A 148 -9.20 3.64 -9.81
C GLY A 148 -7.69 3.32 -9.89
N GLY A 149 -7.23 2.31 -9.15
CA GLY A 149 -5.82 1.91 -9.11
C GLY A 149 -4.87 2.94 -8.45
N PRO A 150 -3.56 2.62 -8.34
CA PRO A 150 -2.61 3.43 -7.58
C PRO A 150 -2.25 4.77 -8.23
N LYS A 151 -2.30 4.88 -9.57
CA LYS A 151 -1.99 6.13 -10.27
C LYS A 151 -2.97 7.25 -9.93
N THR A 152 -4.26 6.92 -9.90
CA THR A 152 -5.33 7.88 -9.61
C THR A 152 -5.16 8.43 -8.19
N SER A 153 -4.88 7.57 -7.21
CA SER A 153 -4.64 8.00 -5.83
C SER A 153 -3.44 8.93 -5.69
N ILE A 154 -2.34 8.64 -6.38
CA ILE A 154 -1.15 9.51 -6.38
C ILE A 154 -1.47 10.89 -6.96
N ILE A 155 -2.19 10.94 -8.08
CA ILE A 155 -2.55 12.20 -8.73
C ILE A 155 -3.50 13.01 -7.83
N VAL A 156 -4.57 12.39 -7.32
CA VAL A 156 -5.53 13.05 -6.43
C VAL A 156 -4.84 13.58 -5.18
N ALA A 157 -4.00 12.76 -4.54
CA ALA A 157 -3.22 13.19 -3.38
C ALA A 157 -2.30 14.36 -3.71
N SER A 158 -1.53 14.27 -4.80
CA SER A 158 -0.60 15.34 -5.20
C SER A 158 -1.32 16.66 -5.48
N VAL A 159 -2.48 16.61 -6.12
CA VAL A 159 -3.31 17.80 -6.40
C VAL A 159 -3.86 18.39 -5.10
N LEU A 160 -4.41 17.57 -4.21
CA LEU A 160 -4.91 18.03 -2.91
C LEU A 160 -3.81 18.67 -2.06
N VAL A 161 -2.63 18.03 -1.99
CA VAL A 161 -1.47 18.57 -1.26
C VAL A 161 -1.04 19.90 -1.86
N LEU A 162 -0.91 19.97 -3.19
CA LEU A 162 -0.49 21.20 -3.87
C LEU A 162 -1.48 22.34 -3.61
N ILE A 163 -2.78 22.09 -3.79
CA ILE A 163 -3.84 23.09 -3.54
C ILE A 163 -3.83 23.51 -2.07
N GLY A 164 -3.75 22.54 -1.15
CA GLY A 164 -3.72 22.79 0.29
C GLY A 164 -2.54 23.67 0.71
N ASN A 165 -1.33 23.38 0.21
CA ASN A 165 -0.15 24.19 0.48
C ASN A 165 -0.22 25.58 -0.12
N TRP A 166 -0.72 25.72 -1.35
CA TRP A 166 -0.96 27.04 -1.95
C TRP A 166 -1.96 27.87 -1.16
N ILE A 167 -3.04 27.25 -0.65
CA ILE A 167 -4.03 27.93 0.20
C ILE A 167 -3.40 28.33 1.53
N ARG A 168 -2.63 27.44 2.18
CA ARG A 168 -1.92 27.77 3.42
C ARG A 168 -0.94 28.93 3.20
N TYR A 169 -0.17 28.91 2.13
CA TYR A 169 0.74 29.98 1.76
C TYR A 169 0.02 31.31 1.48
N ALA A 170 -1.07 31.28 0.73
CA ALA A 170 -1.90 32.46 0.50
C ALA A 170 -2.47 32.99 1.82
N GLY A 171 -2.90 32.10 2.72
CA GLY A 171 -3.39 32.43 4.05
C GLY A 171 -2.33 33.04 4.97
N THR A 172 -1.09 32.57 4.93
CA THR A 172 0.00 33.14 5.74
C THR A 172 0.48 34.49 5.20
N ARG A 173 0.51 34.68 3.87
CA ARG A 173 0.90 35.94 3.21
C ARG A 173 -0.17 37.02 3.22
N ALA A 174 -1.46 36.65 3.23
CA ALA A 174 -2.54 37.61 3.19
C ALA A 174 -2.65 38.36 4.53
N SER A 175 -2.55 39.69 4.48
CA SER A 175 -2.87 40.61 5.59
C SER A 175 -2.24 40.27 6.95
N GLY A 176 -1.02 39.71 6.96
CA GLY A 176 -0.31 39.35 8.20
C GLY A 176 -0.68 37.99 8.79
N GLY A 177 -1.42 37.14 8.06
CA GLY A 177 -1.76 35.78 8.48
C GLY A 177 -3.23 35.59 8.82
N VAL A 178 -3.99 34.93 7.95
CA VAL A 178 -5.41 34.61 8.18
C VAL A 178 -5.56 33.16 8.62
N PHE A 179 -5.73 32.95 9.93
CA PHE A 179 -5.86 31.62 10.56
C PHE A 179 -6.88 30.71 9.84
N GLY A 180 -8.06 31.23 9.51
CA GLY A 180 -9.13 30.44 8.86
C GLY A 180 -8.76 29.92 7.48
N VAL A 181 -7.98 30.69 6.70
CA VAL A 181 -7.52 30.27 5.36
C VAL A 181 -6.47 29.18 5.50
N VAL A 182 -5.54 29.32 6.45
CA VAL A 182 -4.54 28.29 6.76
C VAL A 182 -5.22 27.01 7.23
N MET A 183 -6.26 27.10 8.04
CA MET A 183 -7.04 25.94 8.51
C MET A 183 -7.71 25.21 7.35
N ALA A 184 -8.33 25.96 6.43
CA ALA A 184 -8.95 25.37 5.25
C ALA A 184 -7.92 24.63 4.38
N GLY A 185 -6.74 25.22 4.15
CA GLY A 185 -5.65 24.56 3.46
C GLY A 185 -5.17 23.30 4.19
N GLN A 186 -5.01 23.37 5.52
CA GLN A 186 -4.62 22.24 6.35
C GLN A 186 -5.62 21.07 6.26
N MET A 187 -6.93 21.36 6.26
CA MET A 187 -7.96 20.35 6.08
C MET A 187 -7.89 19.69 4.69
N ILE A 188 -7.63 20.47 3.63
CA ILE A 188 -7.48 19.93 2.27
C ILE A 188 -6.30 18.95 2.18
N ILE A 189 -5.17 19.25 2.84
CA ILE A 189 -4.04 18.31 2.92
C ILE A 189 -4.43 17.07 3.73
N GLY A 190 -5.21 17.22 4.80
CA GLY A 190 -5.76 16.11 5.57
C GLY A 190 -6.61 15.16 4.72
N LEU A 191 -7.33 15.68 3.72
CA LEU A 191 -8.06 14.86 2.75
C LEU A 191 -7.13 14.02 1.85
N ALA A 192 -5.88 14.45 1.63
CA ALA A 192 -4.91 13.74 0.82
C ALA A 192 -4.29 12.55 1.56
N GLN A 193 -4.14 12.64 2.89
CA GLN A 193 -3.33 11.72 3.67
C GLN A 193 -3.72 10.23 3.53
N PRO A 194 -5.01 9.82 3.56
CA PRO A 194 -5.35 8.41 3.38
C PRO A 194 -4.96 7.85 2.01
N PHE A 195 -5.02 8.68 0.95
CA PHE A 195 -4.57 8.27 -0.38
C PHE A 195 -3.06 8.00 -0.39
N VAL A 196 -2.30 8.82 0.33
CA VAL A 196 -0.84 8.71 0.41
C VAL A 196 -0.39 7.50 1.25
N LEU A 197 -1.11 7.18 2.33
CA LEU A 197 -0.81 6.01 3.17
C LEU A 197 -1.22 4.68 2.52
N SER A 198 -2.27 4.66 1.71
CA SER A 198 -2.74 3.44 1.05
C SER A 198 -2.02 3.14 -0.28
N ALA A 199 -1.39 4.15 -0.89
CA ALA A 199 -0.72 4.00 -2.18
C ALA A 199 0.53 3.09 -2.16
N PRO A 200 1.41 3.08 -1.15
CA PRO A 200 2.57 2.19 -1.08
C PRO A 200 2.22 0.71 -1.27
N THR A 201 1.26 0.20 -0.50
CA THR A 201 0.82 -1.20 -0.53
C THR A 201 0.23 -1.57 -1.89
N ARG A 202 -0.52 -0.66 -2.51
CA ARG A 202 -1.14 -0.91 -3.82
C ARG A 202 -0.14 -0.81 -4.97
N TYR A 203 0.81 0.12 -4.87
CA TYR A 203 1.86 0.28 -5.86
C TYR A 203 2.86 -0.90 -5.83
N SER A 204 3.27 -1.34 -4.64
CA SER A 204 4.18 -2.47 -4.49
C SER A 204 3.58 -3.78 -5.00
N ASN A 205 2.29 -4.03 -4.73
CA ASN A 205 1.55 -5.16 -5.28
C ASN A 205 1.48 -5.19 -6.81
N LEU A 206 1.47 -4.03 -7.46
CA LEU A 206 1.32 -3.95 -8.92
C LEU A 206 2.66 -4.00 -9.67
N TRP A 207 3.74 -3.52 -9.06
CA TRP A 207 5.02 -3.27 -9.75
C TRP A 207 6.22 -4.07 -9.21
N PHE A 208 6.08 -4.75 -8.06
CA PHE A 208 7.12 -5.57 -7.45
C PHE A 208 6.65 -7.01 -7.30
N SER A 209 7.56 -7.96 -7.52
CA SER A 209 7.36 -9.37 -7.21
C SER A 209 7.26 -9.58 -5.70
N ASP A 210 6.78 -10.74 -5.29
CA ASP A 210 6.57 -11.09 -3.89
C ASP A 210 7.79 -10.81 -2.99
N SER A 211 9.00 -11.11 -3.48
CA SER A 211 10.26 -10.84 -2.77
C SER A 211 10.59 -9.35 -2.62
N GLY A 212 10.21 -8.49 -3.58
CA GLY A 212 10.52 -7.05 -3.56
C GLY A 212 9.42 -6.17 -2.98
N ARG A 213 8.19 -6.70 -2.91
CA ARG A 213 7.00 -5.98 -2.46
C ARG A 213 7.10 -5.55 -0.99
N VAL A 214 7.55 -6.45 -0.11
CA VAL A 214 7.66 -6.17 1.33
C VAL A 214 8.63 -5.03 1.57
N SER A 215 9.82 -5.08 0.96
CA SER A 215 10.82 -4.01 1.09
C SER A 215 10.34 -2.69 0.52
N ALA A 216 9.69 -2.69 -0.66
CA ALA A 216 9.17 -1.46 -1.26
C ALA A 216 8.10 -0.80 -0.39
N THR A 217 7.17 -1.59 0.17
CA THR A 217 6.18 -1.08 1.13
C THR A 217 6.85 -0.57 2.40
N ALA A 218 7.80 -1.32 2.97
CA ALA A 218 8.48 -0.93 4.21
C ALA A 218 9.24 0.41 4.06
N VAL A 219 10.01 0.59 2.99
CA VAL A 219 10.73 1.84 2.72
C VAL A 219 9.77 3.02 2.56
N ALA A 220 8.65 2.82 1.84
CA ALA A 220 7.64 3.85 1.69
C ALA A 220 6.89 4.16 3.01
N SER A 221 6.66 3.17 3.86
CA SER A 221 6.06 3.39 5.18
C SER A 221 6.98 4.17 6.12
N LEU A 222 8.31 3.95 6.03
CA LEU A 222 9.30 4.72 6.80
C LEU A 222 9.37 6.19 6.39
N ALA A 223 8.89 6.54 5.19
CA ALA A 223 8.85 7.91 4.70
C ALA A 223 7.95 8.81 5.56
N ASN A 224 6.87 8.27 6.13
CA ASN A 224 5.95 9.03 6.97
C ASN A 224 6.60 9.48 8.31
N PRO A 225 7.14 8.59 9.17
CA PRO A 225 7.84 9.02 10.38
C PRO A 225 9.08 9.86 10.07
N LEU A 226 9.78 9.59 8.96
CA LEU A 226 10.89 10.43 8.51
C LEU A 226 10.44 11.87 8.24
N GLY A 227 9.35 12.08 7.50
CA GLY A 227 8.82 13.42 7.24
C GLY A 227 8.43 14.16 8.52
N GLY A 228 7.87 13.45 9.50
CA GLY A 228 7.53 14.05 10.80
C GLY A 228 8.76 14.43 11.63
N ALA A 229 9.81 13.60 11.60
CA ALA A 229 11.08 13.91 12.25
C ALA A 229 11.75 15.13 11.59
N LEU A 230 11.75 15.19 10.25
CA LEU A 230 12.30 16.32 9.51
C LEU A 230 11.52 17.60 9.78
N ALA A 231 10.19 17.55 9.85
CA ALA A 231 9.38 18.71 10.24
C ALA A 231 9.78 19.21 11.62
N GLN A 232 9.87 18.34 12.63
CA GLN A 232 10.27 18.76 13.96
C GLN A 232 11.69 19.33 14.01
N LEU A 233 12.61 18.81 13.19
CA LEU A 233 13.99 19.26 13.18
C LEU A 233 14.17 20.58 12.42
N ILE A 234 13.60 20.72 11.22
CA ILE A 234 13.91 21.82 10.29
C ILE A 234 13.00 23.03 10.50
N THR A 235 11.73 22.80 10.85
CA THR A 235 10.73 23.86 11.05
C THR A 235 11.20 24.93 12.03
N PRO A 236 11.79 24.61 13.20
CA PRO A 236 12.35 25.63 14.11
C PRO A 236 13.50 26.45 13.52
N PHE A 237 14.33 25.88 12.62
CA PHE A 237 15.43 26.62 11.98
C PHE A 237 14.93 27.67 10.99
N TRP A 238 13.76 27.46 10.39
CA TRP A 238 13.14 28.42 9.47
C TRP A 238 12.20 29.41 10.21
N ALA A 239 11.78 29.07 11.42
CA ALA A 239 10.92 29.88 12.30
C ALA A 239 11.68 30.67 13.37
N THR A 240 12.97 30.95 13.15
CA THR A 240 13.83 31.60 14.15
C THR A 240 13.28 32.95 14.64
N ASP A 241 12.46 33.62 13.82
CA ASP A 241 11.67 34.80 14.18
C ASP A 241 10.22 34.69 13.66
N VAL A 242 9.30 35.48 14.25
CA VAL A 242 7.87 35.56 13.86
C VAL A 242 7.68 35.88 12.37
N SER A 243 8.61 36.59 11.75
CA SER A 243 8.62 36.90 10.31
C SER A 243 8.97 35.71 9.40
N GLY A 244 9.52 34.61 9.94
CA GLY A 244 9.89 33.40 9.21
C GLY A 244 8.73 32.45 8.94
N ILE A 245 7.58 32.64 9.58
CA ILE A 245 6.43 31.73 9.48
C ILE A 245 5.89 31.59 8.05
N PRO A 246 5.76 32.65 7.25
CA PRO A 246 5.32 32.51 5.85
C PRO A 246 6.26 31.69 4.96
N SER A 247 7.56 31.65 5.26
CA SER A 247 8.55 30.87 4.50
C SER A 247 8.54 29.38 4.80
N MET A 248 7.83 28.94 5.85
CA MET A 248 7.81 27.53 6.28
C MET A 248 6.70 26.70 5.65
N VAL A 249 5.79 27.37 4.95
CA VAL A 249 4.53 26.79 4.50
C VAL A 249 4.55 26.49 3.00
N LEU A 250 5.69 26.72 2.33
CA LEU A 250 5.90 26.50 0.90
C LEU A 250 7.09 25.58 0.63
#